data_AF-A0A846GA07-F1
#
_entry.id   AF-A0A846GA07-F1
#
_cell.length_a   1.000
_cell.length_b   1.000
_cell.length_c   1.000
_cell.angle_alpha   90.00
_cell.angle_beta   90.00
_cell.angle_gamma   90.00
#
_symmetry.space_group_name_H-M   'P 1'
#
loop_
_entity.id
_entity.type
_entity.pdbx_description
1 polymer ?
#
loop_
_entity_poly.entity_id
_entity_poly.type
_entity_poly.pdbx_seq_one_letter_code
_entity_poly.pdbx_strand_id
1 'polypeptide(L)'
;MAKNTPKFTPQEYRIYLMSSSEKHILVEGKNDKYFIERMLSYLANEIDKPELKEQVRVDSAESLIKANSGTGNNKQKIQEIAKSIVGKSYCHKFIGFVDRDFDMFDWDYEKTQILQDNFPGHNIEKRIIRTRGHSLENYLFELDIVSNFFDINTTIPNAQTATNLFRQIFKSVIYSACTVGLAATKSSLLQRIESGVPWRDFIELTSGEIIFLLEDWLIFLTDKRGIPDSQILELKQNYKIYIQLINQTSFEIVKWLCHGHIGYDFLKEAYIKCVMQVSQEADGNVNWTTKDKMFQQLINYWVQEILSNNRKYFQEIFEMLDLLLD
;
A
#
# COMPACT_ATOMS: atom_id res chain seq x y z
N MET A 1 -28.38 -8.88 7.47
CA MET A 1 -28.68 -9.08 6.04
C MET A 1 -28.04 -7.95 5.25
N ALA A 2 -26.95 -8.20 4.52
CA ALA A 2 -26.37 -7.18 3.66
C ALA A 2 -27.35 -6.88 2.51
N LYS A 3 -27.80 -5.63 2.39
CA LYS A 3 -28.57 -5.20 1.21
C LYS A 3 -27.69 -5.43 -0.02
N ASN A 4 -28.16 -6.25 -0.96
CA ASN A 4 -27.51 -6.40 -2.27
C ASN A 4 -27.46 -5.01 -2.92
N THR A 5 -26.30 -4.37 -2.87
CA THR A 5 -26.08 -3.09 -3.54
C THR A 5 -26.09 -3.39 -5.04
N PRO A 6 -26.98 -2.77 -5.83
CA PRO A 6 -27.04 -3.04 -7.26
C PRO A 6 -25.69 -2.70 -7.90
N LYS A 7 -25.13 -3.65 -8.64
CA LYS A 7 -23.89 -3.44 -9.40
C LYS A 7 -24.20 -2.81 -10.75
N PHE A 8 -23.45 -1.79 -11.11
CA PHE A 8 -23.48 -1.09 -12.39
C PHE A 8 -22.53 -1.76 -13.40
N THR A 9 -22.89 -1.79 -14.67
CA THR A 9 -21.90 -1.87 -15.74
C THR A 9 -21.11 -0.55 -15.81
N PRO A 10 -19.93 -0.50 -16.45
CA PRO A 10 -19.23 0.77 -16.70
C PRO A 10 -20.13 1.82 -17.37
N GLN A 11 -21.04 1.41 -18.26
CA GLN A 11 -21.99 2.31 -18.89
C GLN A 11 -23.06 2.83 -17.93
N GLU A 12 -23.66 1.96 -17.13
CA GLU A 12 -24.64 2.37 -16.11
C GLU A 12 -24.00 3.32 -15.09
N TYR A 13 -22.74 3.08 -14.72
CA TYR A 13 -22.01 3.97 -13.81
C TYR A 13 -21.77 5.36 -14.41
N ARG A 14 -21.48 5.46 -15.72
CA ARG A 14 -21.39 6.77 -16.40
C ARG A 14 -22.71 7.55 -16.37
N ILE A 15 -23.84 6.86 -16.56
CA ILE A 15 -25.15 7.48 -16.46
C ILE A 15 -25.38 7.99 -15.04
N TYR A 16 -25.01 7.18 -14.04
CA TYR A 16 -25.06 7.58 -12.63
C TYR A 16 -24.22 8.84 -12.36
N LEU A 17 -22.97 8.90 -12.83
CA LEU A 17 -22.11 10.08 -12.70
C LEU A 17 -22.71 11.33 -13.34
N MET A 18 -23.37 11.18 -14.49
CA MET A 18 -24.01 12.30 -15.19
C MET A 18 -25.18 12.88 -14.39
N SER A 19 -25.97 12.04 -13.73
CA SER A 19 -27.11 12.47 -12.91
C SER A 19 -26.75 12.90 -11.49
N SER A 20 -25.58 12.51 -10.99
CA SER A 20 -25.18 12.79 -9.60
C SER A 20 -24.87 14.28 -9.37
N SER A 21 -25.31 14.79 -8.23
CA SER A 21 -24.89 16.09 -7.70
C SER A 21 -23.54 16.01 -6.98
N GLU A 22 -23.14 14.82 -6.54
CA GLU A 22 -21.89 14.57 -5.80
C GLU A 22 -20.69 14.50 -6.76
N LYS A 23 -19.51 14.76 -6.21
CA LYS A 23 -18.20 14.41 -6.77
C LYS A 23 -17.90 12.95 -6.41
N HIS A 24 -17.18 12.23 -7.27
CA HIS A 24 -16.94 10.79 -7.14
C HIS A 24 -15.46 10.46 -7.20
N ILE A 25 -15.01 9.67 -6.23
CA ILE A 25 -13.72 8.98 -6.26
C ILE A 25 -14.00 7.50 -6.40
N LEU A 26 -13.62 6.90 -7.53
CA LEU A 26 -13.75 5.46 -7.75
C LEU A 26 -12.39 4.79 -7.50
N VAL A 27 -12.32 3.96 -6.46
CA VAL A 27 -11.14 3.19 -6.06
C VAL A 27 -11.26 1.71 -6.45
N GLU A 28 -10.16 0.96 -6.37
CA GLU A 28 -10.13 -0.46 -6.74
C GLU A 28 -10.89 -1.35 -5.75
N GLY A 29 -10.49 -1.32 -4.48
CA GLY A 29 -10.98 -2.23 -3.44
C GLY A 29 -11.80 -1.54 -2.35
N LYS A 30 -12.35 -2.35 -1.44
CA LYS A 30 -13.05 -1.85 -0.25
C LYS A 30 -12.11 -1.18 0.76
N ASN A 31 -10.88 -1.65 0.87
CA ASN A 31 -9.89 -1.12 1.81
C ASN A 31 -9.49 0.31 1.42
N ASP A 32 -9.20 0.55 0.14
CA ASP A 32 -8.91 1.89 -0.38
C ASP A 32 -10.09 2.83 -0.17
N LYS A 33 -11.32 2.33 -0.36
CA LYS A 33 -12.53 3.13 -0.15
C LYS A 33 -12.61 3.56 1.31
N TYR A 34 -12.45 2.62 2.23
CA TYR A 34 -12.46 2.89 3.66
C TYR A 34 -11.36 3.89 4.05
N PHE A 35 -10.16 3.74 3.49
CA PHE A 35 -9.05 4.65 3.72
C PHE A 35 -9.39 6.08 3.28
N ILE A 36 -9.84 6.28 2.04
CA ILE A 36 -10.17 7.60 1.49
C ILE A 36 -11.36 8.21 2.22
N GLU A 37 -12.41 7.45 2.53
CA GLU A 37 -13.56 7.94 3.30
C GLU A 37 -13.16 8.44 4.68
N ARG A 38 -12.26 7.72 5.36
CA ARG A 38 -11.72 8.18 6.65
C ARG A 38 -10.87 9.43 6.49
N MET A 39 -9.98 9.48 5.51
CA MET A 39 -9.17 10.66 5.24
C MET A 39 -10.04 11.91 5.00
N LEU A 40 -11.06 11.79 4.15
CA LEU A 40 -12.04 12.86 3.91
C LEU A 40 -12.74 13.29 5.20
N SER A 41 -13.18 12.33 6.01
CA SER A 41 -13.87 12.61 7.27
C SER A 41 -12.96 13.31 8.28
N TYR A 42 -11.68 12.94 8.36
CA TYR A 42 -10.72 13.59 9.24
C TYR A 42 -10.39 15.00 8.78
N LEU A 43 -10.09 15.18 7.49
CA LEU A 43 -9.80 16.49 6.93
C LEU A 43 -10.98 17.45 7.10
N ALA A 44 -12.21 17.00 6.79
CA ALA A 44 -13.42 17.81 6.96
C ALA A 44 -13.62 18.31 8.40
N ASN A 45 -13.28 17.48 9.39
CA ASN A 45 -13.36 17.89 10.80
C ASN A 45 -12.27 18.90 11.17
N GLU A 46 -11.04 18.70 10.71
CA GLU A 46 -9.91 19.59 11.04
C GLU A 46 -10.08 21.00 10.44
N ILE A 47 -10.74 21.12 9.28
CA ILE A 47 -11.01 22.41 8.62
C ILE A 47 -12.42 22.97 8.90
N ASP A 48 -13.20 22.34 9.78
CA ASP A 48 -14.59 22.72 10.12
C ASP A 48 -15.52 22.86 8.89
N LYS A 49 -15.39 21.93 7.92
CA LYS A 49 -16.23 21.85 6.70
C LYS A 49 -16.91 20.48 6.58
N PRO A 50 -17.90 20.15 7.44
CA PRO A 50 -18.58 18.86 7.42
C PRO A 50 -19.26 18.55 6.07
N GLU A 51 -19.68 19.56 5.31
CA GLU A 51 -20.27 19.43 3.99
C GLU A 51 -19.34 18.79 2.95
N LEU A 52 -18.01 18.84 3.15
CA LEU A 52 -17.05 18.19 2.26
C LEU A 52 -17.32 16.68 2.15
N LYS A 53 -17.79 16.07 3.24
CA LYS A 53 -18.16 14.65 3.29
C LYS A 53 -19.42 14.34 2.49
N GLU A 54 -20.33 15.30 2.38
CA GLU A 54 -21.57 15.17 1.62
C GLU A 54 -21.37 15.48 0.13
N GLN A 55 -20.33 16.26 -0.19
CA GLN A 55 -19.98 16.62 -1.56
C GLN A 55 -19.23 15.51 -2.29
N VAL A 56 -18.50 14.64 -1.58
CA VAL A 56 -17.64 13.62 -2.18
C VAL A 56 -18.08 12.22 -1.78
N ARG A 57 -18.43 11.43 -2.79
CA ARG A 57 -18.72 10.01 -2.65
C ARG A 57 -17.53 9.16 -3.07
N VAL A 58 -17.13 8.23 -2.21
CA VAL A 58 -16.10 7.24 -2.51
C VAL A 58 -16.75 5.91 -2.85
N ASP A 59 -16.54 5.47 -4.08
CA ASP A 59 -17.12 4.27 -4.66
C ASP A 59 -16.02 3.22 -4.86
N SER A 60 -16.34 1.93 -4.72
CA SER A 60 -15.39 0.82 -4.93
C SER A 60 -15.75 0.03 -6.18
N ALA A 61 -14.80 -0.14 -7.09
CA ALA A 61 -14.98 -0.92 -8.32
C ALA A 61 -15.27 -2.39 -8.05
N GLU A 62 -14.65 -2.98 -7.02
CA GLU A 62 -14.93 -4.34 -6.52
C GLU A 62 -16.43 -4.53 -6.18
N SER A 63 -17.00 -3.53 -5.52
CA SER A 63 -18.35 -3.60 -4.96
C SER A 63 -19.42 -3.21 -5.98
N LEU A 64 -19.16 -2.16 -6.77
CA LEU A 64 -20.18 -1.48 -7.56
C LEU A 64 -20.11 -1.76 -9.05
N ILE A 65 -18.97 -2.22 -9.59
CA ILE A 65 -18.82 -2.38 -11.04
C ILE A 65 -18.80 -3.87 -11.44
N LYS A 66 -19.81 -4.29 -12.20
CA LYS A 66 -19.91 -5.61 -12.80
C LYS A 66 -18.69 -5.86 -13.69
N ALA A 67 -18.16 -7.07 -13.63
CA ALA A 67 -17.32 -7.55 -14.71
C ALA A 67 -18.24 -7.82 -15.91
N ASN A 68 -18.08 -7.07 -16.99
CA ASN A 68 -18.54 -7.51 -18.29
C ASN A 68 -17.71 -8.74 -18.70
N SER A 69 -18.26 -9.60 -19.55
CA SER A 69 -17.52 -10.68 -20.22
C SER A 69 -16.39 -10.10 -21.07
N GLY A 70 -15.23 -9.84 -20.44
CA GLY A 70 -14.06 -9.22 -21.06
C GLY A 70 -13.48 -7.99 -20.33
N THR A 71 -14.15 -7.40 -19.34
CA THR A 71 -13.51 -6.35 -18.49
C THR A 71 -12.65 -7.02 -17.45
N GLY A 72 -11.34 -6.75 -17.44
CA GLY A 72 -10.41 -7.35 -16.50
C GLY A 72 -10.47 -6.75 -15.10
N ASN A 73 -9.31 -6.67 -14.44
CA ASN A 73 -9.18 -6.31 -13.02
C ASN A 73 -9.82 -4.93 -12.68
N ASN A 74 -9.99 -4.63 -11.39
CA ASN A 74 -10.68 -3.42 -10.94
C ASN A 74 -10.03 -2.13 -11.49
N LYS A 75 -8.70 -2.05 -11.51
CA LYS A 75 -7.90 -1.03 -12.22
C LYS A 75 -8.37 -0.77 -13.66
N GLN A 76 -8.54 -1.82 -14.47
CA GLN A 76 -8.99 -1.66 -15.86
C GLN A 76 -10.41 -1.09 -15.97
N LYS A 77 -11.33 -1.48 -15.08
CA LYS A 77 -12.70 -0.92 -15.05
C LYS A 77 -12.68 0.59 -14.80
N ILE A 78 -11.85 1.02 -13.85
CA ILE A 78 -11.67 2.44 -13.49
C ILE A 78 -11.07 3.20 -14.68
N GLN A 79 -10.03 2.65 -15.30
CA GLN A 79 -9.40 3.24 -16.48
C GLN A 79 -10.37 3.39 -17.66
N GLU A 80 -11.23 2.41 -17.91
CA GLU A 80 -12.27 2.48 -18.96
C GLU A 80 -13.25 3.63 -18.71
N ILE A 81 -13.75 3.75 -17.47
CA ILE A 81 -14.67 4.83 -17.08
C ILE A 81 -13.96 6.18 -17.23
N ALA A 82 -12.77 6.33 -16.65
CA ALA A 82 -12.01 7.57 -16.71
C ALA A 82 -11.74 8.01 -18.15
N LYS A 83 -11.33 7.10 -19.04
CA LYS A 83 -11.05 7.39 -20.45
C LYS A 83 -12.30 7.82 -21.21
N SER A 84 -13.45 7.20 -20.94
CA SER A 84 -14.69 7.41 -21.69
C SER A 84 -15.44 8.71 -21.32
N ILE A 85 -15.13 9.32 -20.17
CA ILE A 85 -15.74 10.58 -19.74
C ILE A 85 -14.91 11.83 -20.09
N VAL A 86 -13.68 11.66 -20.58
CA VAL A 86 -12.82 12.80 -20.96
C VAL A 86 -13.52 13.66 -22.02
N GLY A 87 -13.55 14.97 -21.78
CA GLY A 87 -14.24 15.94 -22.64
C GLY A 87 -15.77 16.00 -22.46
N LYS A 88 -16.35 15.22 -21.54
CA LYS A 88 -17.77 15.35 -21.16
C LYS A 88 -17.95 16.45 -20.12
N SER A 89 -19.10 17.11 -20.11
CA SER A 89 -19.41 18.22 -19.20
C SER A 89 -19.31 17.85 -17.71
N TYR A 90 -19.55 16.58 -17.37
CA TYR A 90 -19.48 16.07 -15.99
C TYR A 90 -18.12 15.45 -15.63
N CYS A 91 -17.08 15.54 -16.48
CA CYS A 91 -15.81 14.87 -16.22
C CYS A 91 -15.10 15.35 -14.94
N HIS A 92 -15.26 16.63 -14.61
CA HIS A 92 -14.74 17.30 -13.41
C HIS A 92 -15.36 16.76 -12.10
N LYS A 93 -16.43 15.95 -12.19
CA LYS A 93 -17.05 15.29 -11.05
C LYS A 93 -16.43 13.94 -10.70
N PHE A 94 -15.49 13.43 -11.49
CA PHE A 94 -14.99 12.06 -11.32
C PHE A 94 -13.47 12.01 -11.24
N ILE A 95 -12.96 11.18 -10.35
CA ILE A 95 -11.58 10.72 -10.34
C ILE A 95 -11.57 9.21 -10.16
N GLY A 96 -10.71 8.53 -10.92
CA GLY A 96 -10.29 7.17 -10.63
C GLY A 96 -9.01 7.20 -9.79
N PHE A 97 -8.97 6.44 -8.70
CA PHE A 97 -7.77 6.27 -7.88
C PHE A 97 -7.35 4.81 -7.95
N VAL A 98 -6.14 4.55 -8.44
CA VAL A 98 -5.65 3.19 -8.70
C VAL A 98 -4.25 2.99 -8.13
N ASP A 99 -3.94 1.75 -7.81
CA ASP A 99 -2.58 1.38 -7.45
C ASP A 99 -1.68 1.45 -8.67
N ARG A 100 -0.44 1.89 -8.44
CA ARG A 100 0.59 1.92 -9.49
C ARG A 100 1.04 0.51 -9.84
N ASP A 101 0.96 -0.44 -8.92
CA ASP A 101 1.59 -1.75 -9.02
C ASP A 101 3.08 -1.59 -9.39
N PHE A 102 3.56 -2.38 -10.35
CA PHE A 102 4.86 -2.23 -10.96
C PHE A 102 4.88 -1.32 -12.20
N ASP A 103 3.77 -0.64 -12.52
CA ASP A 103 3.74 0.26 -13.67
C ASP A 103 4.72 1.43 -13.45
N MET A 104 5.40 1.84 -14.51
CA MET A 104 6.41 2.91 -14.47
C MET A 104 7.61 2.62 -13.57
N PHE A 105 7.81 1.37 -13.12
CA PHE A 105 9.07 0.93 -12.53
C PHE A 105 9.81 0.03 -13.52
N ASP A 106 11.10 0.26 -13.67
CA ASP A 106 11.98 -0.71 -14.31
C ASP A 106 12.45 -1.67 -13.22
N TRP A 107 11.75 -2.80 -13.09
CA TRP A 107 12.02 -3.79 -12.05
C TRP A 107 12.45 -5.15 -12.61
N ASP A 108 12.05 -5.48 -13.84
CA ASP A 108 12.32 -6.78 -14.45
C ASP A 108 13.80 -6.91 -14.83
N TYR A 109 14.56 -7.74 -14.10
CA TYR A 109 16.01 -7.89 -14.29
C TYR A 109 16.41 -8.41 -15.68
N GLU A 110 15.48 -8.98 -16.44
CA GLU A 110 15.73 -9.40 -17.83
C GLU A 110 15.76 -8.21 -18.80
N LYS A 111 15.21 -7.07 -18.38
CA LYS A 111 15.06 -5.85 -19.19
C LYS A 111 15.90 -4.69 -18.66
N THR A 112 16.21 -4.67 -17.36
CA THR A 112 17.02 -3.64 -16.73
C THR A 112 18.13 -4.21 -15.87
N GLN A 113 19.24 -3.49 -15.77
CA GLN A 113 20.34 -3.80 -14.85
C GLN A 113 20.25 -3.04 -13.53
N ILE A 114 19.37 -2.04 -13.44
CA ILE A 114 19.21 -1.17 -12.27
C ILE A 114 17.72 -0.96 -12.04
N LEU A 115 17.27 -1.07 -10.79
CA LEU A 115 15.88 -0.77 -10.45
C LEU A 115 15.66 0.74 -10.53
N GLN A 116 14.67 1.16 -11.31
CA GLN A 116 14.41 2.58 -11.52
C GLN A 116 12.94 2.92 -11.35
N ASP A 117 12.73 4.15 -10.88
CA ASP A 117 11.43 4.77 -10.81
C ASP A 117 11.33 5.81 -11.92
N ASN A 118 10.58 5.48 -12.98
CA ASN A 118 10.41 6.35 -14.14
C ASN A 118 9.44 7.51 -13.89
N PHE A 119 8.88 7.58 -12.68
CA PHE A 119 7.93 8.62 -12.30
C PHE A 119 8.05 8.95 -10.80
N PRO A 120 9.03 9.80 -10.42
CA PRO A 120 9.35 10.05 -9.01
C PRO A 120 8.30 10.91 -8.26
N GLY A 121 7.26 11.40 -8.95
CA GLY A 121 6.20 12.25 -8.41
C GLY A 121 4.83 11.58 -8.35
N HIS A 122 3.79 12.38 -8.12
CA HIS A 122 2.40 11.90 -8.16
C HIS A 122 1.92 11.81 -9.60
N ASN A 123 1.46 10.62 -10.02
CA ASN A 123 1.09 10.38 -11.41
C ASN A 123 -0.39 10.67 -11.63
N ILE A 124 -0.65 11.77 -12.33
CA ILE A 124 -1.98 12.15 -12.77
C ILE A 124 -2.06 11.96 -14.28
N GLU A 125 -2.93 11.06 -14.72
CA GLU A 125 -3.24 10.87 -16.13
C GLU A 125 -4.71 11.17 -16.37
N LYS A 126 -4.99 12.38 -16.87
CA LYS A 126 -6.35 12.89 -17.14
C LYS A 126 -7.20 12.92 -15.86
N ARG A 127 -8.04 11.91 -15.65
CA ARG A 127 -8.94 11.76 -14.49
C ARG A 127 -8.56 10.55 -13.64
N ILE A 128 -7.35 10.05 -13.81
CA ILE A 128 -6.79 8.94 -13.04
C ILE A 128 -5.65 9.47 -12.21
N ILE A 129 -5.74 9.21 -10.92
CA ILE A 129 -4.67 9.37 -9.95
C ILE A 129 -4.12 7.99 -9.65
N ARG A 130 -2.79 7.84 -9.66
CA ARG A 130 -2.11 6.63 -9.21
C ARG A 130 -1.41 6.84 -7.87
N THR A 131 -1.34 5.79 -7.07
CA THR A 131 -0.46 5.80 -5.88
C THR A 131 0.99 6.11 -6.27
N ARG A 132 1.75 6.70 -5.35
CA ARG A 132 3.17 7.00 -5.55
C ARG A 132 4.01 5.73 -5.64
N GLY A 133 3.79 4.81 -4.69
CA GLY A 133 4.38 3.49 -4.66
C GLY A 133 3.48 2.43 -5.29
N HIS A 134 3.90 1.18 -5.19
CA HIS A 134 3.17 0.01 -5.67
C HIS A 134 1.69 0.02 -5.25
N SER A 135 1.40 0.44 -4.02
CA SER A 135 0.08 0.46 -3.41
C SER A 135 -0.02 1.54 -2.33
N LEU A 136 -1.19 1.69 -1.72
CA LEU A 136 -1.41 2.66 -0.64
C LEU A 136 -0.61 2.36 0.64
N GLU A 137 -0.29 1.10 0.91
CA GLU A 137 0.54 0.70 2.06
C GLU A 137 1.95 1.25 2.00
N ASN A 138 2.50 1.49 0.80
CA ASN A 138 3.88 1.98 0.66
C ASN A 138 4.11 3.32 1.33
N TYR A 139 3.05 4.09 1.53
CA TYR A 139 3.13 5.34 2.24
C TYR A 139 3.34 5.18 3.76
N LEU A 140 3.11 3.98 4.32
CA LEU A 140 3.51 3.63 5.68
C LEU A 140 5.03 3.45 5.80
N PHE A 141 5.75 3.34 4.68
CA PHE A 141 7.19 3.05 4.69
C PHE A 141 8.02 4.32 4.86
N GLU A 142 7.47 5.32 5.54
CA GLU A 142 8.19 6.47 6.07
C GLU A 142 8.55 6.21 7.54
N LEU A 143 9.84 6.29 7.87
CA LEU A 143 10.33 5.90 9.19
C LEU A 143 9.63 6.66 10.32
N ASP A 144 9.40 7.95 10.15
CA ASP A 144 8.79 8.78 11.18
C ASP A 144 7.31 8.43 11.41
N ILE A 145 6.57 8.09 10.36
CA ILE A 145 5.17 7.67 10.46
C ILE A 145 5.08 6.37 11.25
N VAL A 146 5.84 5.36 10.84
CA VAL A 146 5.77 4.02 11.45
C VAL A 146 6.34 4.03 12.87
N SER A 147 7.43 4.78 13.13
CA SER A 147 8.02 4.87 14.46
C SER A 147 7.10 5.60 15.43
N ASN A 148 6.49 6.71 15.02
CA ASN A 148 5.51 7.42 15.85
C ASN A 148 4.30 6.54 16.16
N PHE A 149 3.81 5.77 15.18
CA PHE A 149 2.76 4.79 15.41
C PHE A 149 3.18 3.77 16.49
N PHE A 150 4.39 3.22 16.40
CA PHE A 150 4.89 2.26 17.38
C PHE A 150 5.07 2.85 18.77
N ASP A 151 5.61 4.07 18.88
CA ASP A 151 5.80 4.79 20.14
C ASP A 151 4.45 4.99 20.88
N ILE A 152 3.39 5.34 20.15
CA ILE A 152 2.05 5.57 20.74
C ILE A 152 1.36 4.25 21.14
N ASN A 153 1.59 3.16 20.40
CA ASN A 153 0.83 1.91 20.58
C ASN A 153 1.58 0.83 21.38
N THR A 154 2.83 1.08 21.78
CA THR A 154 3.62 0.14 22.57
C THR A 154 3.64 0.57 24.04
N THR A 155 3.10 -0.27 24.91
CA THR A 155 2.88 0.07 26.34
C THR A 155 3.83 -0.66 27.29
N ILE A 156 4.94 -1.21 26.78
CA ILE A 156 5.93 -1.92 27.58
C ILE A 156 6.96 -0.94 28.20
N PRO A 157 7.61 -1.28 29.33
CA PRO A 157 8.60 -0.40 29.98
C PRO A 157 9.76 0.04 29.07
N ASN A 158 10.16 -0.80 28.10
CA ASN A 158 11.26 -0.56 27.18
C ASN A 158 10.79 -0.17 25.75
N ALA A 159 9.59 0.38 25.60
CA ALA A 159 9.01 0.71 24.29
C ALA A 159 9.93 1.60 23.43
N GLN A 160 10.47 2.68 24.02
CA GLN A 160 11.37 3.58 23.31
C GLN A 160 12.64 2.86 22.81
N THR A 161 13.17 1.93 23.60
CA THR A 161 14.33 1.12 23.21
C THR A 161 13.99 0.20 22.04
N ALA A 162 12.79 -0.41 22.02
CA ALA A 162 12.31 -1.20 20.89
C ALA A 162 12.18 -0.35 19.62
N THR A 163 11.59 0.85 19.71
CA THR A 163 11.49 1.78 18.58
C THR A 163 12.87 2.20 18.09
N ASN A 164 13.80 2.50 18.99
CA ASN A 164 15.16 2.87 18.61
C ASN A 164 15.89 1.73 17.89
N LEU A 165 15.72 0.48 18.35
CA LEU A 165 16.25 -0.69 17.66
C LEU A 165 15.60 -0.86 16.28
N PHE A 166 14.29 -0.66 16.19
CA PHE A 166 13.57 -0.71 14.92
C PHE A 166 14.06 0.35 13.93
N ARG A 167 14.28 1.59 14.38
CA ARG A 167 14.82 2.67 13.56
C ARG A 167 16.17 2.30 12.93
N GLN A 168 17.01 1.54 13.65
CA GLN A 168 18.29 1.08 13.12
C GLN A 168 18.12 0.05 12.00
N ILE A 169 17.18 -0.90 12.15
CA ILE A 169 16.99 -1.99 11.19
C ILE A 169 16.02 -1.64 10.04
N PHE A 170 15.26 -0.55 10.14
CA PHE A 170 14.14 -0.22 9.24
C PHE A 170 14.47 -0.37 7.75
N LYS A 171 15.63 0.14 7.33
CA LYS A 171 16.08 0.05 5.93
C LYS A 171 16.21 -1.40 5.47
N SER A 172 16.85 -2.26 6.28
CA SER A 172 17.02 -3.68 5.97
C SER A 172 15.68 -4.43 5.91
N VAL A 173 14.70 -4.04 6.75
CA VAL A 173 13.35 -4.61 6.73
C VAL A 173 12.67 -4.38 5.38
N ILE A 174 12.69 -3.14 4.88
CA ILE A 174 12.11 -2.80 3.58
C ILE A 174 12.88 -3.47 2.43
N TYR A 175 14.20 -3.58 2.52
CA TYR A 175 15.03 -4.26 1.52
C TYR A 175 14.69 -5.74 1.41
N SER A 176 14.58 -6.45 2.54
CA SER A 176 14.17 -7.86 2.56
C SER A 176 12.75 -8.03 2.02
N ALA A 177 11.79 -7.20 2.47
CA ALA A 177 10.41 -7.28 2.00
C ALA A 177 10.28 -7.03 0.49
N CYS A 178 11.00 -6.03 -0.03
CA CYS A 178 11.03 -5.74 -1.46
C CYS A 178 11.65 -6.89 -2.25
N THR A 179 12.74 -7.48 -1.75
CA THR A 179 13.41 -8.63 -2.38
C THR A 179 12.46 -9.81 -2.50
N VAL A 180 11.78 -10.16 -1.39
CA VAL A 180 10.80 -11.24 -1.35
C VAL A 180 9.65 -10.96 -2.32
N GLY A 181 9.10 -9.73 -2.30
CA GLY A 181 8.01 -9.32 -3.19
C GLY A 181 8.37 -9.44 -4.67
N LEU A 182 9.52 -8.89 -5.10
CA LEU A 182 9.97 -8.95 -6.49
C LEU A 182 10.26 -10.39 -6.95
N ALA A 183 10.92 -11.18 -6.10
CA ALA A 183 11.21 -12.58 -6.39
C ALA A 183 9.92 -13.40 -6.55
N ALA A 184 8.97 -13.21 -5.64
CA ALA A 184 7.66 -13.86 -5.68
C ALA A 184 6.85 -13.45 -6.91
N THR A 185 6.87 -12.16 -7.28
CA THR A 185 6.23 -11.67 -8.51
C THR A 185 6.84 -12.30 -9.75
N LYS A 186 8.18 -12.31 -9.87
CA LYS A 186 8.87 -12.89 -11.04
C LYS A 186 8.59 -14.38 -11.18
N SER A 187 8.52 -15.11 -10.07
CA SER A 187 8.17 -16.54 -10.04
C SER A 187 6.67 -16.84 -10.12
N SER A 188 5.81 -15.84 -10.30
CA SER A 188 4.34 -16.02 -10.30
C SER A 188 3.79 -16.69 -9.02
N LEU A 189 4.44 -16.46 -7.87
CA LEU A 189 4.11 -17.03 -6.55
C LEU A 189 3.55 -16.00 -5.57
N LEU A 190 3.47 -14.71 -5.95
CA LEU A 190 3.09 -13.60 -5.07
C LEU A 190 1.84 -13.90 -4.23
N GLN A 191 0.73 -14.31 -4.84
CA GLN A 191 -0.53 -14.60 -4.12
C GLN A 191 -0.40 -15.73 -3.09
N ARG A 192 0.49 -16.70 -3.32
CA ARG A 192 0.72 -17.83 -2.40
C ARG A 192 1.60 -17.45 -1.21
N ILE A 193 2.41 -16.39 -1.38
CA ILE A 193 3.39 -15.91 -0.41
C ILE A 193 2.83 -14.75 0.43
N GLU A 194 2.00 -13.92 -0.16
CA GLU A 194 1.46 -12.71 0.47
C GLU A 194 0.66 -13.00 1.75
N SER A 195 -0.05 -14.14 1.82
CA SER A 195 -0.97 -14.42 2.93
C SER A 195 -0.53 -15.60 3.80
N GLY A 196 -0.46 -15.35 5.12
CA GLY A 196 -0.28 -16.37 6.16
C GLY A 196 1.13 -16.95 6.28
N VAL A 197 2.15 -16.27 5.74
CA VAL A 197 3.54 -16.59 6.07
C VAL A 197 3.83 -16.04 7.46
N PRO A 198 4.33 -16.86 8.41
CA PRO A 198 4.73 -16.37 9.72
C PRO A 198 6.07 -15.65 9.62
N TRP A 199 6.09 -14.44 9.03
CA TRP A 199 7.34 -13.73 8.69
C TRP A 199 8.33 -13.61 9.84
N ARG A 200 7.82 -13.48 11.07
CA ARG A 200 8.62 -13.46 12.30
C ARG A 200 9.57 -14.65 12.43
N ASP A 201 9.17 -15.83 11.97
CA ASP A 201 9.98 -17.04 12.10
C ASP A 201 11.18 -17.03 11.14
N PHE A 202 11.16 -16.16 10.13
CA PHE A 202 12.20 -16.05 9.11
C PHE A 202 13.02 -14.74 9.22
N ILE A 203 12.84 -14.00 10.32
CA ILE A 203 13.55 -12.75 10.59
C ILE A 203 14.39 -12.93 11.86
N GLU A 204 15.69 -12.71 11.74
CA GLU A 204 16.61 -12.57 12.86
C GLU A 204 17.12 -11.13 12.96
N LEU A 205 17.32 -10.67 14.20
CA LEU A 205 17.89 -9.36 14.45
C LEU A 205 19.39 -9.49 14.71
N THR A 206 20.16 -8.63 14.07
CA THR A 206 21.58 -8.46 14.36
C THR A 206 21.86 -7.01 14.76
N SER A 207 23.14 -6.65 14.88
CA SER A 207 23.54 -5.29 15.25
C SER A 207 23.33 -4.32 14.07
N GLY A 208 22.11 -3.81 13.93
CA GLY A 208 21.76 -2.77 12.97
C GLY A 208 21.07 -3.23 11.68
N GLU A 209 20.84 -4.53 11.51
CA GLU A 209 20.12 -5.07 10.36
C GLU A 209 19.30 -6.32 10.70
N ILE A 210 18.37 -6.68 9.82
CA ILE A 210 17.73 -7.99 9.84
C ILE A 210 18.45 -8.98 8.92
N ILE A 211 18.47 -10.24 9.34
CA ILE A 211 18.81 -11.37 8.48
C ILE A 211 17.51 -12.08 8.12
N PHE A 212 17.24 -12.22 6.82
CA PHE A 212 16.14 -13.03 6.32
C PHE A 212 16.62 -14.48 6.13
N LEU A 213 16.00 -15.41 6.84
CA LEU A 213 16.33 -16.83 6.83
C LEU A 213 15.76 -17.50 5.56
N LEU A 214 16.41 -17.24 4.43
CA LEU A 214 15.94 -17.67 3.11
C LEU A 214 15.69 -19.19 3.04
N GLU A 215 16.64 -20.01 3.50
CA GLU A 215 16.49 -21.48 3.39
C GLU A 215 15.32 -22.01 4.21
N ASP A 216 15.14 -21.52 5.45
CA ASP A 216 14.03 -21.92 6.31
C ASP A 216 12.68 -21.50 5.73
N TRP A 217 12.61 -20.30 5.14
CA TRP A 217 11.43 -19.83 4.44
C TRP A 217 11.10 -20.69 3.22
N LEU A 218 12.10 -21.05 2.40
CA LEU A 218 11.90 -21.92 1.25
C LEU A 218 11.43 -23.33 1.67
N ILE A 219 11.97 -23.89 2.74
CA ILE A 219 11.51 -25.16 3.32
C ILE A 219 10.04 -25.04 3.76
N PHE A 220 9.68 -23.97 4.46
CA PHE A 220 8.29 -23.71 4.84
C PHE A 220 7.36 -23.64 3.62
N LEU A 221 7.78 -22.98 2.54
CA LEU A 221 6.98 -22.88 1.31
C LEU A 221 6.78 -24.25 0.64
N THR A 222 7.79 -25.12 0.63
CA THR A 222 7.63 -26.50 0.16
C THR A 222 6.69 -27.28 1.08
N ASP A 223 7.02 -27.35 2.36
CA ASP A 223 6.39 -28.28 3.31
C ASP A 223 4.98 -27.86 3.72
N LYS A 224 4.74 -26.56 3.87
CA LYS A 224 3.46 -26.02 4.40
C LYS A 224 2.59 -25.42 3.32
N ARG A 225 3.16 -24.96 2.20
CA ARG A 225 2.39 -24.38 1.09
C ARG A 225 2.31 -25.27 -0.12
N GLY A 226 3.04 -26.38 -0.17
CA GLY A 226 3.03 -27.32 -1.29
C GLY A 226 3.50 -26.65 -2.59
N ILE A 227 4.46 -25.74 -2.51
CA ILE A 227 5.08 -25.15 -3.70
C ILE A 227 6.08 -26.19 -4.27
N PRO A 228 5.97 -26.57 -5.55
CA PRO A 228 6.90 -27.52 -6.17
C PRO A 228 8.36 -27.07 -6.12
N ASP A 229 9.29 -28.02 -5.95
CA ASP A 229 10.73 -27.76 -5.85
C ASP A 229 11.29 -26.96 -7.04
N SER A 230 10.75 -27.17 -8.25
CA SER A 230 11.15 -26.39 -9.43
C SER A 230 10.84 -24.90 -9.29
N GLN A 231 9.65 -24.56 -8.76
CA GLN A 231 9.25 -23.19 -8.48
C GLN A 231 10.03 -22.59 -7.31
N ILE A 232 10.38 -23.40 -6.30
CA ILE A 232 11.25 -22.99 -5.19
C ILE A 232 12.66 -22.67 -5.66
N LEU A 233 13.22 -23.49 -6.56
CA LEU A 233 14.53 -23.25 -7.15
C LEU A 233 14.54 -21.94 -7.96
N GLU A 234 13.50 -21.72 -8.76
CA GLU A 234 13.31 -20.46 -9.49
C GLU A 234 13.19 -19.26 -8.54
N LEU A 235 12.35 -19.36 -7.50
CA LEU A 235 12.19 -18.32 -6.48
C LEU A 235 13.51 -17.99 -5.79
N LYS A 236 14.29 -19.00 -5.43
CA LYS A 236 15.62 -18.85 -4.82
C LYS A 236 16.59 -18.13 -5.77
N GLN A 237 16.57 -18.45 -7.06
CA GLN A 237 17.39 -17.77 -8.06
C GLN A 237 16.97 -16.31 -8.20
N ASN A 238 15.67 -16.04 -8.34
CA ASN A 238 15.12 -14.69 -8.44
C ASN A 238 15.44 -13.86 -7.19
N TYR A 239 15.32 -14.43 -5.99
CA TYR A 239 15.69 -13.79 -4.74
C TYR A 239 17.16 -13.33 -4.75
N LYS A 240 18.08 -14.22 -5.15
CA LYS A 240 19.51 -13.90 -5.22
C LYS A 240 19.83 -12.78 -6.22
N ILE A 241 19.10 -12.67 -7.32
CA ILE A 241 19.25 -11.58 -8.27
C ILE A 241 18.70 -10.27 -7.67
N TYR A 242 17.48 -10.30 -7.14
CA TYR A 242 16.85 -9.08 -6.62
C TYR A 242 17.54 -8.50 -5.40
N ILE A 243 18.11 -9.31 -4.50
CA ILE A 243 18.86 -8.77 -3.36
C ILE A 243 20.10 -7.99 -3.82
N GLN A 244 20.76 -8.43 -4.89
CA GLN A 244 21.90 -7.72 -5.47
C GLN A 244 21.46 -6.38 -6.08
N LEU A 245 20.37 -6.38 -6.85
CA LEU A 245 19.81 -5.17 -7.46
C LEU A 245 19.34 -4.16 -6.40
N ILE A 246 18.64 -4.62 -5.37
CA ILE A 246 18.15 -3.78 -4.27
C ILE A 246 19.31 -3.14 -3.51
N ASN A 247 20.39 -3.87 -3.24
CA ASN A 247 21.56 -3.34 -2.56
C ASN A 247 22.28 -2.23 -3.35
N GLN A 248 22.10 -2.19 -4.67
CA GLN A 248 22.63 -1.14 -5.56
C GLN A 248 21.64 0.00 -5.79
N THR A 249 20.40 -0.16 -5.34
CA THR A 249 19.30 0.79 -5.58
C THR A 249 19.14 1.73 -4.38
N SER A 250 18.79 2.99 -4.65
CA SER A 250 18.50 3.96 -3.59
C SER A 250 17.31 3.52 -2.73
N PHE A 251 17.36 3.83 -1.43
CA PHE A 251 16.30 3.47 -0.50
C PHE A 251 14.92 4.00 -0.94
N GLU A 252 14.88 5.23 -1.45
CA GLU A 252 13.64 5.86 -1.92
C GLU A 252 12.95 5.05 -3.03
N ILE A 253 13.70 4.52 -4.00
CA ILE A 253 13.12 3.68 -5.06
C ILE A 253 12.63 2.36 -4.47
N VAL A 254 13.44 1.70 -3.64
CA VAL A 254 13.09 0.39 -3.04
C VAL A 254 11.81 0.51 -2.20
N LYS A 255 11.68 1.58 -1.42
CA LYS A 255 10.49 1.88 -0.61
C LYS A 255 9.22 1.92 -1.47
N TRP A 256 9.26 2.64 -2.59
CA TRP A 256 8.09 2.78 -3.46
C TRP A 256 7.83 1.55 -4.33
N LEU A 257 8.87 0.76 -4.65
CA LEU A 257 8.77 -0.47 -5.43
C LEU A 257 8.30 -1.68 -4.61
N CYS A 258 8.55 -1.67 -3.29
CA CYS A 258 8.21 -2.76 -2.39
C CYS A 258 6.72 -3.14 -2.47
N HIS A 259 6.40 -4.43 -2.45
CA HIS A 259 5.01 -4.87 -2.44
C HIS A 259 4.34 -4.51 -1.10
N GLY A 260 3.32 -3.67 -1.13
CA GLY A 260 2.75 -3.01 0.06
C GLY A 260 2.36 -3.96 1.20
N HIS A 261 1.64 -5.03 0.90
CA HIS A 261 1.22 -6.00 1.93
C HIS A 261 2.38 -6.76 2.56
N ILE A 262 3.36 -7.16 1.76
CA ILE A 262 4.54 -7.87 2.27
C ILE A 262 5.39 -6.90 3.09
N GLY A 263 5.61 -5.68 2.61
CA GLY A 263 6.33 -4.65 3.35
C GLY A 263 5.67 -4.31 4.68
N TYR A 264 4.34 -4.16 4.70
CA TYR A 264 3.58 -3.95 5.93
C TYR A 264 3.77 -5.09 6.93
N ASP A 265 3.64 -6.34 6.50
CA ASP A 265 3.79 -7.50 7.37
C ASP A 265 5.21 -7.61 7.91
N PHE A 266 6.23 -7.35 7.08
CA PHE A 266 7.63 -7.30 7.51
C PHE A 266 7.88 -6.21 8.55
N LEU A 267 7.35 -5.01 8.37
CA LEU A 267 7.48 -3.91 9.34
C LEU A 267 6.90 -4.32 10.69
N LYS A 268 5.70 -4.90 10.66
CA LYS A 268 5.02 -5.40 11.85
C LYS A 268 5.84 -6.47 12.55
N GLU A 269 6.19 -7.56 11.87
CA GLU A 269 6.88 -8.69 12.48
C GLU A 269 8.32 -8.36 12.91
N ALA A 270 9.02 -7.47 12.20
CA ALA A 270 10.33 -6.96 12.61
C ALA A 270 10.24 -6.12 13.89
N TYR A 271 9.22 -5.26 14.03
CA TYR A 271 9.03 -4.51 15.26
C TYR A 271 8.68 -5.41 16.45
N ILE A 272 7.91 -6.48 16.25
CA ILE A 272 7.68 -7.52 17.29
C ILE A 272 9.00 -8.09 17.77
N LYS A 273 9.90 -8.44 16.84
CA LYS A 273 11.22 -8.96 17.19
C LYS A 273 12.02 -7.94 18.02
N CYS A 274 11.95 -6.65 17.67
CA CYS A 274 12.60 -5.61 18.47
C CYS A 274 12.05 -5.57 19.89
N VAL A 275 10.73 -5.63 20.05
CA VAL A 275 10.07 -5.68 21.36
C VAL A 275 10.52 -6.90 22.16
N MET A 276 10.49 -8.09 21.58
CA MET A 276 10.92 -9.33 22.24
C MET A 276 12.40 -9.26 22.68
N GLN A 277 13.26 -8.70 21.85
CA GLN A 277 14.68 -8.55 22.16
C GLN A 277 14.92 -7.63 23.37
N VAL A 278 14.14 -6.54 23.51
CA VAL A 278 14.31 -5.59 24.63
C VAL A 278 13.52 -5.97 25.89
N SER A 279 12.44 -6.75 25.77
CA SER A 279 11.64 -7.20 26.92
C SER A 279 12.22 -8.44 27.58
N GLN A 280 13.07 -9.21 26.88
CA GLN A 280 13.51 -10.55 27.30
C GLN A 280 12.34 -11.52 27.54
N GLU A 281 11.13 -11.20 27.07
CA GLU A 281 9.93 -12.03 27.15
C GLU A 281 9.66 -12.69 25.79
N ALA A 282 9.35 -13.99 25.81
CA ALA A 282 9.01 -14.75 24.61
C ALA A 282 7.71 -14.28 23.92
N ASP A 283 6.79 -13.70 24.70
CA ASP A 283 5.48 -13.22 24.24
C ASP A 283 5.29 -11.74 24.59
N GLY A 284 6.28 -10.89 24.24
CA GLY A 284 6.20 -9.45 24.47
C GLY A 284 4.82 -8.92 24.10
N ASN A 285 4.04 -8.50 25.11
CA ASN A 285 2.64 -8.12 24.97
C ASN A 285 2.53 -6.76 24.24
N VAL A 286 2.87 -6.75 22.96
CA VAL A 286 2.48 -5.66 22.07
C VAL A 286 1.00 -5.86 21.81
N ASN A 287 0.20 -4.93 22.31
CA ASN A 287 -1.23 -4.90 22.06
C ASN A 287 -1.44 -4.50 20.59
N TRP A 288 -1.17 -5.44 19.68
CA TRP A 288 -1.21 -5.18 18.26
C TRP A 288 -2.60 -4.74 17.88
N THR A 289 -2.62 -3.57 17.30
CA THR A 289 -3.81 -3.01 16.72
C THR A 289 -4.01 -3.55 15.32
N THR A 290 -5.24 -3.61 14.84
CA THR A 290 -5.52 -3.99 13.45
C THR A 290 -4.81 -3.04 12.46
N LYS A 291 -4.58 -3.50 11.24
CA LYS A 291 -4.06 -2.69 10.11
C LYS A 291 -4.77 -1.33 10.00
N ASP A 292 -6.06 -1.29 10.36
CA ASP A 292 -6.89 -0.09 10.38
C ASP A 292 -6.37 1.03 11.29
N LYS A 293 -5.76 0.70 12.44
CA LYS A 293 -5.23 1.70 13.37
C LYS A 293 -3.88 2.26 12.90
N MET A 294 -3.06 1.46 12.20
CA MET A 294 -1.88 1.96 11.50
C MET A 294 -2.30 2.93 10.39
N PHE A 295 -3.28 2.53 9.57
CA PHE A 295 -3.84 3.42 8.56
C PHE A 295 -4.45 4.69 9.16
N GLN A 296 -5.10 4.60 10.33
CA GLN A 296 -5.61 5.79 11.00
C GLN A 296 -4.50 6.77 11.37
N GLN A 297 -3.33 6.31 11.83
CA GLN A 297 -2.20 7.21 12.09
C GLN A 297 -1.60 7.77 10.80
N LEU A 298 -1.53 6.98 9.72
CA LEU A 298 -1.15 7.50 8.41
C LEU A 298 -2.09 8.62 7.96
N ILE A 299 -3.40 8.41 8.09
CA ILE A 299 -4.42 9.40 7.75
C ILE A 299 -4.22 10.67 8.58
N ASN A 300 -4.07 10.54 9.90
CA ASN A 300 -3.84 11.70 10.77
C ASN A 300 -2.60 12.48 10.33
N TYR A 301 -1.48 11.79 10.14
CA TYR A 301 -0.23 12.39 9.67
C TYR A 301 -0.44 13.14 8.36
N TRP A 302 -1.11 12.53 7.38
CA TRP A 302 -1.37 13.17 6.10
C TRP A 302 -2.29 14.35 6.15
N VAL A 303 -3.36 14.30 6.95
CA VAL A 303 -4.23 15.45 7.11
C VAL A 303 -3.40 16.63 7.65
N GLN A 304 -2.54 16.40 8.64
CA GLN A 304 -1.65 17.46 9.14
C GLN A 304 -0.63 17.95 8.09
N GLU A 305 -0.09 17.06 7.25
CA GLU A 305 0.81 17.44 6.14
C GLU A 305 0.10 18.26 5.05
N ILE A 306 -1.17 17.94 4.75
CA ILE A 306 -2.02 18.71 3.82
C ILE A 306 -2.27 20.10 4.40
N LEU A 307 -2.67 20.19 5.68
CA LEU A 307 -2.96 21.45 6.35
C LEU A 307 -1.73 22.36 6.49
N SER A 308 -0.55 21.75 6.64
CA SER A 308 0.72 22.48 6.69
C SER A 308 1.31 22.78 5.30
N ASN A 309 0.66 22.35 4.22
CA ASN A 309 1.13 22.49 2.84
C ASN A 309 2.55 21.92 2.60
N ASN A 310 2.95 20.94 3.41
CA ASN A 310 4.27 20.32 3.38
C ASN A 310 4.36 19.18 2.36
N ARG A 311 3.23 18.56 2.00
CA ARG A 311 3.16 17.51 0.98
C ARG A 311 2.00 17.74 0.03
N LYS A 312 2.26 17.45 -1.24
CA LYS A 312 1.25 17.51 -2.29
C LYS A 312 0.33 16.28 -2.32
N TYR A 313 0.80 15.13 -1.81
CA TYR A 313 0.03 13.88 -1.93
C TYR A 313 -1.37 14.01 -1.35
N PHE A 314 -2.36 13.55 -2.11
CA PHE A 314 -3.80 13.65 -1.82
C PHE A 314 -4.37 15.06 -1.94
N GLN A 315 -3.57 16.13 -1.86
CA GLN A 315 -4.02 17.48 -2.24
C GLN A 315 -4.50 17.49 -3.69
N GLU A 316 -3.84 16.75 -4.57
CA GLU A 316 -4.22 16.68 -5.98
C GLU A 316 -5.60 16.05 -6.20
N ILE A 317 -6.08 15.20 -5.28
CA ILE A 317 -7.46 14.68 -5.32
C ILE A 317 -8.45 15.83 -5.18
N PHE A 318 -8.22 16.73 -4.21
CA PHE A 318 -9.11 17.86 -3.94
C PHE A 318 -9.06 18.88 -5.07
N GLU A 319 -7.86 19.22 -5.54
CA GLU A 319 -7.66 20.12 -6.69
C GLU A 319 -8.38 19.59 -7.93
N MET A 320 -8.25 18.31 -8.25
CA MET A 320 -8.90 17.72 -9.41
C MET A 320 -10.43 17.61 -9.28
N LEU A 321 -10.97 17.62 -8.06
CA LEU A 321 -12.41 17.67 -7.82
C LEU A 321 -12.94 19.10 -7.67
N ASP A 322 -12.11 20.14 -7.91
CA ASP A 322 -12.46 21.55 -7.70
C ASP A 322 -12.95 21.84 -6.27
N LEU A 323 -12.34 21.18 -5.27
CA LEU A 323 -12.65 21.36 -3.85
C LEU A 323 -11.63 22.30 -3.22
N LEU A 324 -12.09 23.47 -2.78
CA LEU A 324 -11.25 24.45 -2.08
C LEU A 324 -11.14 24.07 -0.60
N LEU A 325 -9.90 23.85 -0.14
CA LEU A 325 -9.62 23.55 1.26
C LEU A 325 -9.49 24.82 2.12
N ASP A 326 -9.24 25.98 1.49
CA ASP A 326 -9.03 27.32 2.06
C ASP A 326 -10.14 27.86 2.98
#